data_AF-A0A920IXL4-F1
#
_entry.id   AF-A0A920IXL4-F1
#
_cell.length_a   1.000
_cell.length_b   1.000
_cell.length_c   1.000
_cell.angle_alpha   90.00
_cell.angle_beta   90.00
_cell.angle_gamma   90.00
#
_symmetry.space_group_name_H-M   'P 1'
#
loop_
_entity.id
_entity.type
_entity.pdbx_description
1 polymer ?
#
loop_
_entity_poly.entity_id
_entity_poly.type
_entity_poly.pdbx_seq_one_letter_code
_entity_poly.pdbx_strand_id
1 'polypeptide(L)'
;MWFDVLVMLLFGILGWRMEKAKLPLAAFVIGFVLAPIAEENLCAGLMASGGSYLPLVTRPLSLCLLICSVVLIIWKRKPKNANTQSSF
;
A
#
# COMPACT_ATOMS: atom_id res chain seq x y z
N MET A 1 -20.76 22.27 16.71
CA MET A 1 -20.54 21.67 18.05
C MET A 1 -20.33 20.16 17.96
N TRP A 2 -21.28 19.38 17.43
CA TRP A 2 -21.11 17.92 17.31
C TRP A 2 -20.03 17.48 16.29
N PHE A 3 -19.79 18.29 15.25
CA PHE A 3 -18.81 17.99 14.21
C PHE A 3 -17.38 17.96 14.75
N ASP A 4 -17.00 18.91 15.61
CA ASP A 4 -15.69 18.94 16.27
C ASP A 4 -15.43 17.67 17.09
N VAL A 5 -16.45 17.21 17.83
CA VAL A 5 -16.37 15.97 18.62
C VAL A 5 -16.20 14.75 17.72
N LEU A 6 -16.94 14.71 16.59
CA LEU A 6 -16.85 13.61 15.63
C LEU A 6 -15.48 13.57 14.93
N VAL A 7 -14.94 14.72 14.52
CA VAL A 7 -13.61 14.82 13.92
C VAL A 7 -12.52 14.43 14.92
N MET A 8 -12.63 14.88 16.18
CA MET A 8 -11.70 14.51 17.25
C MET A 8 -11.72 13.00 17.54
N LEU A 9 -12.91 12.39 17.54
CA LEU A 9 -13.07 10.94 17.72
C LEU A 9 -12.49 10.15 16.53
N LEU A 10 -12.72 10.63 15.29
CA LEU A 10 -12.19 10.00 14.07
C LEU A 10 -10.66 10.08 14.02
N PHE A 11 -10.07 11.23 14.33
CA PHE A 11 -8.62 11.41 14.41
C PHE A 11 -8.01 10.62 15.57
N GLY A 12 -8.69 10.49 16.70
CA GLY A 12 -8.25 9.63 17.81
C GLY A 12 -8.16 8.15 17.42
N ILE A 13 -9.17 7.63 16.70
CA ILE A 13 -9.17 6.26 16.17
C ILE A 13 -8.08 6.08 15.10
N LEU A 14 -7.92 7.05 14.19
CA LEU A 14 -6.87 7.05 13.18
C LEU A 14 -5.48 7.02 13.81
N GLY A 15 -5.22 7.88 14.80
CA GLY A 15 -3.97 7.93 15.55
C GLY A 15 -3.68 6.63 16.29
N TRP A 16 -4.67 6.05 16.96
CA TRP A 16 -4.54 4.73 17.60
C TRP A 16 -4.17 3.63 16.60
N ARG A 17 -4.72 3.69 15.38
CA ARG A 17 -4.41 2.73 14.32
C ARG A 17 -2.98 2.90 13.78
N MET A 18 -2.48 4.13 13.72
CA MET A 18 -1.10 4.45 13.34
C MET A 18 -0.09 3.95 14.39
N GLU A 19 -0.40 4.14 15.68
CA GLU A 19 0.38 3.59 16.80
C GLU A 19 0.47 2.07 16.71
N LYS A 20 -0.66 1.40 16.46
CA LYS A 20 -0.72 -0.07 16.32
C LYS A 20 0.09 -0.59 15.13
N ALA A 21 0.24 0.21 14.07
CA ALA A 21 1.05 -0.13 12.92
C ALA A 21 2.56 -0.01 13.19
N LYS A 22 2.99 0.60 14.31
CA LYS A 22 4.38 0.97 14.61
C LYS A 22 5.06 1.70 13.45
N LEU A 23 4.26 2.31 12.57
CA LEU A 23 4.73 3.03 11.41
C LEU A 23 5.06 4.44 11.89
N PRO A 24 6.34 4.85 11.90
CA PRO A 24 6.69 6.23 12.27
C PRO A 24 6.01 7.19 11.30
N LEU A 25 5.78 8.44 11.72
CA LEU A 25 5.19 9.50 10.89
C LEU A 25 5.83 9.57 9.49
N ALA A 26 7.14 9.29 9.40
CA ALA A 26 7.89 9.18 8.16
C ALA A 26 7.27 8.21 7.13
N ALA A 27 6.80 7.03 7.54
CA ALA A 27 6.20 6.05 6.63
C ALA A 27 4.87 6.54 6.05
N PHE A 28 4.12 7.35 6.80
CA PHE A 28 2.90 7.98 6.31
C PHE A 28 3.21 9.03 5.24
N VAL A 29 4.21 9.89 5.48
CA VAL A 29 4.66 10.89 4.50
C VAL A 29 5.19 10.23 3.24
N ILE A 30 6.01 9.18 3.37
CA ILE A 30 6.53 8.42 2.22
C ILE A 30 5.39 7.79 1.43
N GLY A 31 4.41 7.17 2.10
CA GLY A 31 3.23 6.61 1.43
C GLY A 31 2.39 7.66 0.71
N PHE A 32 2.21 8.84 1.31
CA PHE A 32 1.47 9.96 0.71
C PHE A 32 2.18 10.52 -0.53
N VAL A 33 3.51 10.62 -0.52
CA VAL A 33 4.30 11.06 -1.68
C VAL A 33 4.36 9.99 -2.77
N LEU A 34 4.42 8.70 -2.40
CA LEU A 34 4.42 7.60 -3.37
C LEU A 34 3.04 7.35 -3.99
N ALA A 35 1.96 7.69 -3.31
CA ALA A 35 0.60 7.51 -3.81
C ALA A 35 0.35 8.17 -5.18
N PRO A 36 0.62 9.47 -5.41
CA PRO A 36 0.42 10.09 -6.71
C PRO A 36 1.34 9.50 -7.79
N ILE A 37 2.57 9.12 -7.41
CA ILE A 37 3.50 8.46 -8.33
C ILE A 37 2.92 7.10 -8.77
N ALA A 38 2.36 6.33 -7.84
CA ALA A 38 1.73 5.05 -8.15
C ALA A 38 0.50 5.23 -9.05
N GLU A 39 -0.32 6.25 -8.79
CA GLU A 39 -1.49 6.58 -9.61
C GLU A 39 -1.10 7.01 -11.02
N GLU A 40 -0.08 7.86 -11.16
CA GLU A 40 0.43 8.29 -12.46
C GLU A 40 0.99 7.11 -13.26
N ASN A 41 1.75 6.22 -12.64
CA ASN A 41 2.24 5.01 -13.29
C ASN A 41 1.11 4.05 -13.67
N LEU A 42 0.06 3.96 -12.85
CA LEU A 42 -1.13 3.15 -13.14
C LEU A 42 -1.91 3.73 -14.32
N CYS A 43 -2.16 5.04 -14.32
CA CYS A 43 -2.85 5.76 -15.38
C CYS A 43 -2.05 5.75 -16.69
N ALA A 44 -0.74 5.97 -16.64
CA ALA A 44 0.15 5.86 -17.80
C ALA A 44 0.15 4.44 -18.37
N GLY A 45 0.14 3.41 -17.51
CA GLY A 45 -0.01 2.01 -17.93
C GLY A 45 -1.37 1.73 -18.58
N LEU A 46 -2.46 2.31 -18.06
CA LEU A 46 -3.83 2.21 -18.61
C LEU A 46 -4.00 2.95 -19.94
N MET A 47 -3.40 4.13 -20.07
CA MET A 47 -3.40 4.92 -21.31
C MET A 47 -2.56 4.25 -22.39
N ALA A 48 -1.36 3.75 -22.04
CA ALA A 48 -0.50 3.00 -22.96
C ALA A 48 -1.12 1.68 -23.43
N SER A 49 -2.12 1.15 -22.69
CA SER A 49 -2.87 -0.07 -23.04
C SER A 49 -4.20 0.20 -23.77
N GLY A 50 -4.51 1.47 -24.10
CA GLY A 50 -5.66 1.81 -24.93
C GLY A 50 -7.02 1.55 -24.28
N GLY A 51 -7.09 1.56 -22.93
CA GLY A 51 -8.37 1.46 -22.20
C GLY A 51 -8.97 0.06 -22.06
N SER A 52 -8.25 -1.00 -22.45
CA SER A 52 -8.66 -2.39 -22.21
C SER A 52 -7.73 -3.06 -21.21
N TYR A 53 -8.26 -3.87 -20.27
CA TYR A 53 -7.47 -4.62 -19.27
C TYR A 53 -6.66 -5.80 -19.85
N LEU A 54 -6.84 -6.09 -21.15
CA LEU A 54 -6.19 -7.18 -21.88
C LEU A 54 -4.64 -7.10 -21.97
N PRO A 55 -4.01 -5.91 -22.07
CA PRO A 55 -2.55 -5.77 -22.15
C PRO A 55 -1.79 -6.03 -20.85
N LEU A 56 -2.47 -6.03 -19.69
CA LEU A 56 -1.86 -6.54 -18.45
C LEU A 56 -1.49 -8.03 -18.55
N VAL A 57 -2.16 -8.77 -19.44
CA VAL A 57 -1.90 -10.20 -19.69
C VAL A 57 -1.04 -10.41 -20.94
N THR A 58 -1.21 -9.61 -22.00
CA THR A 58 -0.45 -9.81 -23.25
C THR A 58 0.93 -9.15 -23.29
N ARG A 59 1.26 -8.19 -22.41
CA ARG A 59 2.63 -7.67 -22.29
C ARG A 59 3.44 -8.45 -21.24
N PRO A 60 4.52 -9.17 -21.62
CA PRO A 60 5.28 -10.04 -20.72
C PRO A 60 5.86 -9.29 -19.51
N LEU A 61 6.12 -7.99 -19.63
CA LEU A 61 6.61 -7.15 -18.54
C LEU A 61 5.53 -6.88 -17.46
N SER A 62 4.27 -6.67 -17.87
CA SER A 62 3.15 -6.45 -16.94
C SER A 62 2.72 -7.76 -16.27
N LEU A 63 2.76 -8.87 -17.01
CA LEU A 63 2.54 -10.20 -16.47
C LEU A 63 3.60 -10.56 -15.41
N CYS A 64 4.88 -10.28 -15.68
CA CYS A 64 5.95 -10.43 -14.68
C CYS A 64 5.71 -9.57 -13.44
N LEU A 65 5.28 -8.31 -13.60
CA LEU A 65 4.98 -7.42 -12.47
C LEU A 65 3.76 -7.91 -11.67
N LEU A 66 2.71 -8.41 -12.33
CA LEU A 66 1.51 -8.95 -11.71
C LEU A 66 1.83 -10.23 -10.94
N ILE A 67 2.62 -11.14 -11.53
CA ILE A 67 3.13 -12.33 -10.86
C ILE A 67 4.00 -11.94 -9.67
N CYS A 68 4.94 -11.00 -9.82
CA CYS A 68 5.73 -10.47 -8.70
C CYS A 68 4.85 -9.90 -7.59
N SER A 69 3.81 -9.13 -7.94
CA SER A 69 2.87 -8.56 -6.98
C SER A 69 2.11 -9.66 -6.22
N VAL A 70 1.59 -10.67 -6.92
CA VAL A 70 0.91 -11.83 -6.30
C VAL A 70 1.87 -12.63 -5.42
N VAL A 71 3.10 -12.89 -5.88
CA VAL A 71 4.14 -13.57 -5.11
C VAL A 71 4.51 -12.79 -3.85
N LEU A 72 4.69 -11.47 -3.96
CA LEU A 72 4.97 -10.61 -2.81
C LEU A 72 3.79 -10.57 -1.83
N ILE A 73 2.54 -10.56 -2.31
CA ILE A 73 1.36 -10.64 -1.44
C ILE A 73 1.31 -11.98 -0.72
N ILE A 74 1.54 -13.10 -1.42
CA ILE A 74 1.60 -14.45 -0.83
C ILE A 74 2.74 -14.55 0.18
N TRP A 75 3.92 -14.02 -0.15
CA TRP A 75 5.10 -14.05 0.70
C TRP A 75 4.95 -13.14 1.93
N LYS A 76 4.35 -11.95 1.75
CA LYS A 76 3.96 -11.04 2.85
C LYS A 76 2.81 -11.61 3.68
N ARG A 77 2.09 -12.61 3.17
CA ARG A 77 1.14 -13.44 3.94
C ARG A 77 1.84 -14.48 4.81
N LYS A 78 3.18 -14.45 4.97
CA LYS A 78 3.78 -15.02 6.18
C LYS A 78 3.42 -14.11 7.36
N PRO A 79 2.68 -14.62 8.36
CA PRO A 79 2.45 -13.87 9.58
C PRO A 79 3.81 -13.45 10.15
N LYS A 80 3.97 -12.19 10.54
CA LYS A 80 5.06 -11.78 11.42
C LYS A 80 4.84 -12.43 12.79
N ASN A 81 5.21 -13.68 12.94
CA ASN A 81 5.58 -14.26 14.22
C ASN A 81 7.02 -13.82 14.52
N ALA A 82 7.15 -12.60 15.03
CA ALA A 82 8.39 -12.06 15.57
C ALA A 82 8.70 -12.73 16.93
N ASN A 83 9.07 -14.00 16.90
CA ASN A 83 9.85 -14.65 17.94
C ASN A 83 11.12 -15.18 17.26
N THR A 84 12.28 -14.88 17.85
CA THR A 84 13.64 -15.24 17.43
C THR A 84 14.38 -14.19 16.58
N GLN A 85 14.63 -13.02 17.18
CA GLN A 85 15.88 -12.26 17.03
C GLN A 85 16.33 -11.79 18.43
N SER A 86 16.36 -12.72 19.38
CA SER A 86 17.12 -12.62 20.63
C SER A 86 18.39 -13.47 20.45
N SER A 87 19.55 -12.90 20.79
CA SER A 87 20.92 -13.41 20.59
C SER A 87 21.45 -13.11 19.18
N PHE A 88 22.34 -12.15 18.96
CA PHE A 88 23.40 -11.56 19.79
C PHE A 88 23.63 -10.09 19.43
#